data_AF-A0A7Y1Y622-F1
#
_entry.id   AF-A0A7Y1Y622-F1
#
_cell.length_a   1.000
_cell.length_b   1.000
_cell.length_c   1.000
_cell.angle_alpha   90.00
_cell.angle_beta   90.00
_cell.angle_gamma   90.00
#
_symmetry.space_group_name_H-M   'P 1'
#
loop_
_entity.id
_entity.type
_entity.pdbx_description
1 polymer ?
#
loop_
_entity_poly.entity_id
_entity_poly.type
_entity_poly.pdbx_seq_one_letter_code
_entity_poly.pdbx_strand_id
1 'polypeptide(L)'
;MATTKRTRFSRRLPDHVTDELVNVLGAEDKFFGFNDLFEKVFERLKERNAVSGGEEMLRLRAYEKLQNLVTRGLVEKDGKEYKGLDRIEEAHSDNIAAQQQA
;
A
#
# COMPACT_ATOMS: atom_id res chain seq x y z
N MET A 1 -22.88 -35.83 -4.35
CA MET A 1 -22.75 -34.36 -4.47
C MET A 1 -22.30 -33.83 -3.12
N ALA A 2 -21.02 -33.46 -2.99
CA ALA A 2 -20.50 -32.83 -1.78
C ALA A 2 -19.88 -31.50 -2.18
N THR A 3 -20.62 -30.41 -1.97
CA THR A 3 -20.14 -29.04 -2.16
C THR A 3 -19.22 -28.70 -1.00
N THR A 4 -17.95 -29.07 -1.12
CA THR A 4 -16.91 -28.64 -0.18
C THR A 4 -16.81 -27.12 -0.29
N LYS A 5 -17.34 -26.42 0.72
CA LYS A 5 -17.28 -24.96 0.84
C LYS A 5 -15.82 -24.55 0.70
N ARG A 6 -15.47 -23.89 -0.41
CA ARG A 6 -14.21 -23.18 -0.57
C ARG A 6 -14.10 -22.23 0.62
N THR A 7 -13.29 -22.59 1.61
CA THR A 7 -12.86 -21.65 2.63
C THR A 7 -12.12 -20.57 1.87
N ARG A 8 -12.80 -19.45 1.62
CA ARG A 8 -12.21 -18.24 1.07
C ARG A 8 -11.14 -17.83 2.08
N PHE A 9 -9.91 -18.32 1.89
CA PHE A 9 -8.67 -17.60 2.25
C PHE A 9 -8.54 -16.35 1.37
N SER A 10 -9.66 -15.66 1.16
CA SER A 10 -9.80 -14.44 0.39
C SER A 10 -10.40 -13.41 1.34
N ARG A 11 -9.75 -13.26 2.48
CA ARG A 11 -9.61 -11.95 3.08
C ARG A 11 -8.19 -11.58 2.78
N ARG A 12 -7.95 -10.96 1.62
CA ARG A 12 -6.72 -10.17 1.44
C ARG A 12 -6.75 -9.24 2.65
N LEU A 13 -5.87 -9.48 3.62
CA LEU A 13 -5.79 -8.63 4.81
C LEU A 13 -5.72 -7.17 4.33
N PRO A 14 -6.35 -6.21 5.03
CA PRO A 14 -6.15 -4.81 4.73
C PRO A 14 -4.65 -4.56 4.58
N ASP A 15 -4.24 -4.08 3.42
CA ASP A 15 -2.83 -3.94 3.11
C ASP A 15 -2.36 -2.65 3.77
N HIS A 16 -2.14 -2.70 5.09
CA HIS A 16 -1.82 -1.54 5.92
C HIS A 16 -0.63 -0.76 5.35
N VAL A 17 0.33 -1.46 4.74
CA VAL A 17 1.49 -0.83 4.09
C VAL A 17 1.05 0.01 2.90
N THR A 18 0.16 -0.51 2.05
CA THR A 18 -0.40 0.25 0.92
C THR A 18 -1.23 1.43 1.41
N ASP A 19 -2.08 1.24 2.43
CA ASP A 19 -2.90 2.34 2.97
C ASP A 19 -2.03 3.47 3.53
N GLU A 20 -0.97 3.15 4.28
CA GLU A 20 -0.05 4.18 4.78
C GLU A 20 0.75 4.84 3.63
N LEU A 21 1.15 4.08 2.60
CA LEU A 21 1.79 4.65 1.41
C LEU A 21 0.86 5.64 0.70
N VAL A 22 -0.41 5.27 0.50
CA VAL A 22 -1.44 6.12 -0.10
C VAL A 22 -1.67 7.37 0.76
N ASN A 23 -1.76 7.22 2.09
CA ASN A 23 -1.93 8.34 3.02
C ASN A 23 -0.76 9.33 2.96
N VAL A 24 0.49 8.86 2.96
CA VAL A 24 1.67 9.75 2.93
C VAL A 24 1.81 10.43 1.56
N LEU A 25 1.61 9.67 0.47
CA LEU A 25 1.72 10.20 -0.89
C LEU A 25 0.53 11.08 -1.29
N GLY A 26 -0.65 10.87 -0.71
CA GLY A 26 -1.84 11.70 -0.91
C GLY A 26 -1.90 12.93 -0.01
N ALA A 27 -1.15 12.96 1.09
CA ALA A 27 -1.13 14.11 2.00
C ALA A 27 -0.38 15.33 1.42
N GLU A 28 0.64 15.11 0.59
CA GLU A 28 1.44 16.19 0.00
C GLU A 28 1.69 15.91 -1.49
N ASP A 29 1.37 16.88 -2.36
CA ASP A 29 1.64 16.81 -3.81
C ASP A 29 3.12 17.08 -4.13
N LYS A 30 4.03 16.26 -3.58
CA LYS A 30 5.47 16.42 -3.79
C LYS A 30 6.16 15.07 -4.03
N PHE A 31 7.38 15.16 -4.56
CA PHE A 31 8.26 14.01 -4.70
C PHE A 31 8.85 13.63 -3.33
N PHE A 32 8.77 12.36 -3.00
CA PHE A 32 9.34 11.77 -1.80
C PHE A 32 10.39 10.73 -2.16
N GLY A 33 11.58 10.85 -1.58
CA GLY A 33 12.57 9.79 -1.65
C GLY A 33 12.07 8.52 -0.94
N PHE A 34 12.40 7.34 -1.45
CA PHE A 34 11.95 6.06 -0.88
C PHE A 34 12.26 5.92 0.63
N ASN A 35 13.41 6.41 1.10
CA ASN A 35 13.76 6.34 2.51
C ASN A 35 12.83 7.22 3.38
N ASP A 36 12.61 8.49 3.00
CA ASP A 36 11.70 9.39 3.73
C ASP A 36 10.27 8.83 3.75
N LEU A 37 9.81 8.36 2.60
CA LEU A 37 8.49 7.73 2.46
C LEU A 37 8.38 6.49 3.36
N PHE A 38 9.39 5.62 3.35
CA PHE A 38 9.40 4.41 4.16
C PHE A 38 9.44 4.72 5.66
N GLU A 39 10.25 5.69 6.10
CA GLU A 39 10.32 6.10 7.51
C GLU A 39 8.96 6.59 8.01
N LYS A 40 8.29 7.47 7.25
CA LYS A 40 6.94 7.96 7.58
C LYS A 40 5.90 6.84 7.65
N VAL A 41 5.91 5.94 6.67
CA VAL A 41 5.02 4.76 6.65
C VAL A 41 5.33 3.85 7.83
N PHE A 42 6.60 3.63 8.14
CA PHE A 42 7.03 2.76 9.22
C PHE A 42 6.64 3.31 10.60
N GLU A 43 6.81 4.61 10.84
CA GLU A 43 6.32 5.26 12.07
C GLU A 43 4.81 5.05 12.23
N ARG A 44 4.03 5.34 11.19
CA ARG A 44 2.57 5.17 11.23
C ARG A 44 2.15 3.71 11.47
N LEU A 45 2.84 2.75 10.85
CA LEU A 45 2.61 1.32 11.10
C LEU A 45 2.96 0.92 12.53
N LYS A 46 4.01 1.51 13.14
CA LYS A 46 4.36 1.29 14.55
C LYS A 46 3.27 1.83 15.47
N GLU A 47 2.79 3.05 15.23
CA GLU A 47 1.69 3.65 15.98
C GLU A 47 0.42 2.78 15.92
N ARG A 48 0.11 2.23 14.74
CA ARG A 48 -1.06 1.35 14.52
C ARG A 48 -0.84 -0.10 14.95
N ASN A 49 0.33 -0.44 15.53
CA ASN A 49 0.70 -1.82 15.88
C ASN A 49 0.57 -2.80 14.70
N ALA A 50 0.75 -2.33 13.47
CA ALA A 50 0.61 -3.08 12.24
C ALA A 50 1.96 -3.57 11.68
N VAL A 51 3.05 -3.38 12.43
CA VAL A 51 4.38 -3.86 12.08
C VAL A 51 4.45 -5.38 12.27
N SER A 52 4.61 -6.12 11.16
CA SER A 52 4.74 -7.57 11.18
C SER A 52 5.94 -8.00 10.35
N GLY A 53 6.91 -8.70 10.97
CA GLY A 53 8.04 -9.31 10.26
C GLY A 53 9.38 -8.57 10.31
N GLY A 54 9.54 -7.54 11.14
CA GLY A 54 10.77 -6.76 11.23
C GLY A 54 10.89 -5.71 10.11
N GLU A 55 11.76 -4.72 10.31
CA GLU A 55 11.90 -3.54 9.44
C GLU A 55 12.26 -3.92 7.99
N GLU A 56 13.15 -4.89 7.81
CA GLU A 56 13.66 -5.28 6.50
C GLU A 56 12.58 -5.93 5.61
N MET A 57 11.74 -6.80 6.18
CA MET A 57 10.60 -7.40 5.47
C MET A 57 9.54 -6.36 5.12
N LEU A 58 9.32 -5.39 6.00
CA LEU A 58 8.42 -4.27 5.75
C LEU A 58 8.93 -3.38 4.62
N ARG A 59 10.23 -3.13 4.57
CA ARG A 59 10.87 -2.35 3.52
C ARG A 59 10.73 -3.01 2.16
N LEU A 60 10.98 -4.32 2.07
CA LEU A 60 10.77 -5.09 0.85
C LEU A 60 9.31 -5.05 0.39
N ARG A 61 8.36 -5.24 1.32
CA ARG A 61 6.92 -5.13 0.99
C ARG A 61 6.53 -3.73 0.55
N ALA A 62 6.94 -2.69 1.26
CA ALA A 62 6.63 -1.31 0.91
C ALA A 62 7.15 -0.97 -0.48
N TYR A 63 8.37 -1.41 -0.82
CA TYR A 63 8.93 -1.24 -2.15
C TYR A 63 8.11 -1.96 -3.22
N GLU A 64 7.76 -3.23 -3.00
CA GLU A 64 6.92 -4.00 -3.94
C GLU A 64 5.54 -3.35 -4.15
N LYS A 65 4.90 -2.85 -3.10
CA LYS A 65 3.63 -2.13 -3.20
C LYS A 65 3.79 -0.82 -3.95
N LEU A 66 4.82 -0.05 -3.65
CA LEU A 66 5.13 1.18 -4.35
C LEU A 66 5.36 0.96 -5.84
N GLN A 67 6.14 -0.07 -6.22
CA GLN A 67 6.34 -0.43 -7.63
C GLN A 67 5.03 -0.83 -8.32
N ASN A 68 4.14 -1.54 -7.63
CA ASN A 68 2.81 -1.85 -8.16
C ASN A 68 1.97 -0.59 -8.38
N LEU A 69 2.03 0.40 -7.47
CA LEU A 69 1.33 1.68 -7.63
C LEU A 69 1.86 2.47 -8.82
N VAL A 70 3.18 2.48 -9.03
CA VAL A 70 3.82 3.09 -10.21
C VAL A 70 3.37 2.39 -11.49
N THR A 71 3.38 1.06 -11.50
CA THR A 71 2.94 0.26 -12.66
C THR A 71 1.46 0.50 -13.01
N ARG A 72 0.62 0.76 -12.00
CA ARG A 72 -0.79 1.09 -12.18
C ARG A 72 -1.04 2.53 -12.64
N GLY A 73 0.00 3.37 -12.71
CA GLY A 73 -0.14 4.80 -13.02
C GLY A 73 -0.82 5.59 -11.90
N LEU A 74 -0.64 5.18 -10.65
CA LEU A 74 -1.16 5.87 -9.45
C LEU A 74 -0.09 6.67 -8.71
N VAL A 75 1.18 6.35 -8.97
CA VAL A 75 2.35 7.03 -8.43
C VAL A 75 3.28 7.34 -9.58
N GLU A 76 3.73 8.59 -9.65
CA GLU A 76 4.77 9.01 -10.57
C GLU A 76 6.14 8.75 -9.93
N LYS A 77 7.06 8.15 -10.70
CA LYS A 77 8.43 7.86 -10.25
C LYS A 77 9.40 8.70 -11.05
N ASP A 78 10.15 9.56 -10.35
CA ASP A 78 11.27 10.30 -10.93
C ASP A 78 12.58 9.86 -10.25
N GLY A 79 13.42 9.12 -10.97
CA GLY A 79 14.68 8.60 -10.43
C GLY A 79 14.48 7.73 -9.17
N LYS A 80 14.81 8.30 -8.00
CA LYS A 80 14.71 7.68 -6.66
C LYS A 80 13.55 8.24 -5.83
N GLU A 81 12.74 9.09 -6.42
CA GLU A 81 11.65 9.81 -5.78
C GLU A 81 10.30 9.38 -6.38
N TYR A 82 9.26 9.52 -5.56
CA TYR A 82 7.92 9.04 -5.84
C TYR A 82 6.91 10.10 -5.44
N LYS A 83 5.93 10.36 -6.30
CA LYS A 83 4.87 11.33 -6.09
C LYS A 83 3.51 10.66 -6.24
N GLY A 84 2.61 10.89 -5.29
CA GLY A 84 1.23 10.44 -5.41
C GLY A 84 0.50 11.21 -6.51
N LEU A 85 -0.27 10.50 -7.33
CA LEU A 85 -1.20 11.13 -8.27
C LEU A 85 -2.58 11.25 -7.62
N ASP A 86 -3.44 12.10 -8.17
CA ASP A 86 -4.82 12.33 -7.69
C ASP A 86 -5.61 11.02 -7.52
N ARG A 87 -5.32 10.04 -8.38
CA ARG A 87 -5.96 8.71 -8.40
C ARG A 87 -5.43 7.74 -7.34
N ILE A 88 -4.44 8.12 -6.53
CA ILE A 88 -3.78 7.20 -5.59
C ILE A 88 -4.75 6.65 -4.53
N GLU A 89 -5.78 7.41 -4.18
CA GLU A 89 -6.86 6.97 -3.28
C GLU A 89 -7.57 5.71 -3.81
N GLU A 90 -7.56 5.47 -5.13
CA GLU A 90 -8.13 4.26 -5.71
C GLU A 90 -7.39 2.97 -5.32
N ALA A 91 -6.13 3.09 -4.87
CA ALA A 91 -5.37 1.97 -4.34
C ALA A 91 -5.64 1.67 -2.87
N HIS A 92 -6.36 2.55 -2.16
CA HIS A 92 -6.73 2.32 -0.77
C HIS A 92 -7.56 1.04 -0.64
N SER A 93 -7.34 0.29 0.44
CA SER A 93 -7.95 -1.03 0.65
C SER A 93 -9.49 -1.01 0.54
N ASP A 94 -10.12 0.07 1.01
CA ASP A 94 -11.57 0.32 0.88
C ASP A 94 -12.05 0.32 -0.58
N ASN A 95 -11.33 0.99 -1.48
CA ASN A 95 -11.75 1.12 -2.87
C ASN A 95 -11.59 -0.21 -3.64
N ILE A 96 -10.52 -0.96 -3.34
CA ILE A 96 -10.32 -2.30 -3.92
C ILE A 96 -11.37 -3.29 -3.38
N ALA A 97 -11.71 -3.20 -2.09
CA ALA A 97 -12.75 -4.03 -1.49
C ALA A 97 -14.13 -3.74 -2.08
N ALA A 98 -14.42 -2.48 -2.44
CA ALA A 98 -15.63 -2.09 -3.14
C ALA A 98 -15.68 -2.63 -4.59
N GLN A 99 -14.57 -2.59 -5.33
CA GLN A 99 -14.50 -3.11 -6.71
C GLN A 99 -14.62 -4.64 -6.80
N GLN A 100 -14.25 -5.39 -5.75
CA GLN A 100 -14.34 -6.86 -5.74
C GLN A 100 -15.73 -7.41 -5.39
N GLN A 101 -16.69 -6.53 -5.09
CA GLN A 101 -18.07 -6.91 -4.73
C GLN A 101 -19.10 -6.70 -5.85
N ALA A 102 -18.67 -6.18 -7.01
CA ALA A 102 -19.50 -5.99 -8.20
C ALA A 102 -19.51 -7.21 -9.14
#